data_AF-A0A938NFD9-F1
#
_entry.id   AF-A0A938NFD9-F1
#
_cell.length_a   1.000
_cell.length_b   1.000
_cell.length_c   1.000
_cell.angle_alpha   90.00
_cell.angle_beta   90.00
_cell.angle_gamma   90.00
#
_symmetry.space_group_name_H-M   'P 1'
#
loop_
_entity.id
_entity.type
_entity.pdbx_description
1 polymer ?
#
loop_
_entity_poly.entity_id
_entity_poly.type
_entity_poly.pdbx_seq_one_letter_code
_entity_poly.pdbx_strand_id
1 'polypeptide(L)'
;MRKRLLACLALLCLTASLASAAGTGRQLVRIAGAGETGPALVDREVFLVAELPAADGYLAFVDAAELAQLRAWGRAVEVLDPSDDGSREYLIAYRHAPGAAHTAHPDPAGARVLLDAAQYRLLSVPAGDLALTPSCLPDIQRVFRRPLRFARSPWTEAAPLRDVDPVITAMVAGVVQSELQSQVQTLQNFGTRHSQYAGGLNASLWIRDQFLSYGYTDVTFHNYNSWNDNVVCVKPGAVYPDRYVVIGGHYDSTNFSGDSYAPGADDNATGTVGVLQAAKAMAGREFEYTAIFK
;
A
#
# COMPACT_ATOMS: atom_id res chain seq x y z
N MET A 1 -12.62 54.61 -27.27
CA MET A 1 -12.08 54.63 -28.65
C MET A 1 -10.80 53.80 -28.63
N ARG A 2 -10.53 52.71 -29.36
CA ARG A 2 -11.13 51.87 -30.43
C ARG A 2 -10.54 50.46 -30.15
N LYS A 3 -11.31 49.39 -29.93
CA LYS A 3 -11.84 48.41 -30.90
C LYS A 3 -10.85 47.91 -31.98
N ARG A 4 -10.78 46.56 -32.08
CA ARG A 4 -10.30 45.65 -33.15
C ARG A 4 -8.86 45.13 -32.94
N LEU A 5 -8.53 43.83 -33.08
CA LEU A 5 -9.08 42.81 -33.98
C LEU A 5 -8.90 41.38 -33.40
N LEU A 6 -9.92 40.53 -33.59
CA LEU A 6 -9.86 39.06 -33.52
C LEU A 6 -8.87 38.51 -34.56
N ALA A 7 -8.18 37.42 -34.22
CA ALA A 7 -7.79 36.39 -35.18
C ALA A 7 -7.72 35.03 -34.47
N CYS A 8 -8.40 34.07 -35.07
CA CYS A 8 -8.61 32.70 -34.62
C CYS A 8 -7.31 31.90 -34.45
N LEU A 9 -7.22 31.11 -33.38
CA LEU A 9 -6.57 29.80 -33.46
C LEU A 9 -7.46 28.79 -32.72
N ALA A 10 -8.20 28.02 -33.51
CA ALA A 10 -8.93 26.84 -33.09
C ALA A 10 -7.99 25.62 -33.16
N LEU A 11 -8.34 24.56 -32.40
CA LEU A 11 -7.77 23.20 -32.38
C LEU A 11 -6.35 23.13 -31.75
N LEU A 12 -6.04 22.30 -30.74
CA LEU A 12 -6.58 21.00 -30.33
C LEU A 12 -6.86 21.00 -28.81
N CYS A 13 -8.13 20.89 -28.41
CA CYS A 13 -8.48 20.27 -27.14
C CYS A 13 -8.39 18.76 -27.36
N LEU A 14 -7.24 18.15 -27.10
CA LEU A 14 -7.18 16.70 -26.95
C LEU A 14 -7.86 16.39 -25.61
N THR A 15 -9.12 16.00 -25.68
CA THR A 15 -9.85 15.42 -24.56
C THR A 15 -9.13 14.14 -24.17
N ALA A 16 -8.30 14.19 -23.13
CA ALA A 16 -7.95 12.99 -22.37
C ALA A 16 -9.22 12.54 -21.64
N SER A 17 -10.10 11.84 -22.36
CA SER A 17 -11.17 11.08 -21.74
C SER A 17 -10.51 9.98 -20.92
N LEU A 18 -10.50 10.15 -19.61
CA LEU A 18 -10.42 9.05 -18.65
C LEU A 18 -11.68 8.20 -18.84
N ALA A 19 -11.66 7.35 -19.86
CA ALA A 19 -12.61 6.29 -20.02
C ALA A 19 -12.19 5.15 -19.10
N SER A 20 -12.93 5.00 -18.01
CA SER A 20 -13.20 3.68 -17.44
C SER A 20 -13.66 2.77 -18.59
N ALA A 21 -12.84 1.79 -18.95
CA ALA A 21 -13.23 0.76 -19.91
C ALA A 21 -12.90 -0.61 -19.30
N ALA A 22 -13.86 -1.13 -18.55
CA ALA A 22 -14.00 -2.56 -18.39
C ALA A 22 -14.21 -3.18 -19.78
N GLY A 23 -13.36 -4.15 -20.13
CA GLY A 23 -13.62 -5.20 -21.11
C GLY A 23 -13.94 -4.77 -22.54
N THR A 24 -12.94 -4.80 -23.43
CA THR A 24 -12.99 -5.55 -24.69
C THR A 24 -11.64 -5.40 -25.43
N GLY A 25 -10.91 -6.51 -25.58
CA GLY A 25 -9.76 -6.62 -26.49
C GLY A 25 -8.37 -6.42 -25.92
N ARG A 26 -8.20 -6.30 -24.59
CA ARG A 26 -6.86 -6.25 -23.98
C ARG A 26 -6.29 -7.65 -23.78
N GLN A 27 -4.97 -7.73 -23.80
CA GLN A 27 -4.18 -8.94 -23.67
C GLN A 27 -3.18 -8.72 -22.54
N LEU A 28 -2.95 -9.75 -21.72
CA LEU A 28 -1.81 -9.74 -20.81
C LEU A 28 -0.57 -10.18 -21.58
N VAL A 29 0.45 -9.31 -21.58
CA VAL A 29 1.72 -9.59 -22.23
C VAL A 29 2.88 -9.47 -21.26
N ARG A 30 3.94 -10.20 -21.56
CA ARG A 30 5.25 -10.03 -20.94
C ARG A 30 6.19 -9.35 -21.93
N ILE A 31 6.79 -8.24 -21.50
CA ILE A 31 7.81 -7.49 -22.23
C ILE A 31 9.15 -7.84 -21.61
N ALA A 32 10.07 -8.45 -22.35
CA ALA A 32 11.37 -8.89 -21.81
C ALA A 32 12.27 -7.71 -21.41
N GLY A 33 13.05 -7.86 -20.33
CA GLY A 33 13.87 -6.80 -19.72
C GLY A 33 15.18 -6.43 -20.43
N ALA A 34 15.36 -6.79 -21.71
CA ALA A 34 16.63 -6.63 -22.43
C ALA A 34 16.94 -5.16 -22.82
N GLY A 35 17.35 -4.36 -21.84
CA GLY A 35 18.03 -3.07 -22.05
C GLY A 35 17.18 -1.80 -21.93
N GLU A 36 15.92 -1.89 -21.49
CA GLU A 36 15.06 -0.72 -21.25
C GLU A 36 14.41 -0.84 -19.87
N THR A 37 14.41 0.25 -19.11
CA THR A 37 13.91 0.27 -17.74
C THR A 37 12.39 0.51 -17.74
N GLY A 38 11.70 0.02 -16.70
CA GLY A 38 10.27 0.29 -16.50
C GLY A 38 9.88 1.77 -16.65
N PRO A 39 10.64 2.74 -16.10
CA PRO A 39 10.43 4.16 -16.35
C PRO A 39 10.40 4.55 -17.83
N ALA A 40 11.33 4.05 -18.65
CA ALA A 40 11.39 4.38 -20.07
C ALA A 40 10.18 3.84 -20.86
N LEU A 41 9.66 2.67 -20.49
CA LEU A 41 8.43 2.13 -21.06
C LEU A 41 7.20 2.97 -20.65
N VAL A 42 7.12 3.38 -19.38
CA VAL A 42 6.02 4.25 -18.90
C VAL A 42 6.08 5.65 -19.53
N ASP A 43 7.26 6.19 -19.79
CA ASP A 43 7.42 7.48 -20.50
C ASP A 43 6.97 7.43 -21.96
N ARG A 44 6.88 6.22 -22.52
CA ARG A 44 6.27 5.95 -23.82
C ARG A 44 4.80 5.51 -23.70
N GLU A 45 4.17 5.81 -22.57
CA GLU A 45 2.76 5.54 -22.27
C GLU A 45 2.39 4.04 -22.25
N VAL A 46 3.35 3.14 -22.06
CA VAL A 46 3.07 1.70 -21.91
C VAL A 46 2.47 1.43 -20.53
N PHE A 47 1.29 0.80 -20.50
CA PHE A 47 0.57 0.46 -19.27
C PHE A 47 1.16 -0.79 -18.60
N LEU A 48 2.27 -0.62 -17.88
CA LEU A 48 2.90 -1.68 -17.08
C LEU A 48 2.10 -1.95 -15.80
N VAL A 49 1.96 -3.21 -15.40
CA VAL A 49 1.20 -3.64 -14.20
C VAL A 49 2.02 -4.43 -13.18
N ALA A 50 3.15 -5.01 -13.57
CA ALA A 50 4.09 -5.65 -12.64
C ALA A 50 5.51 -5.68 -13.21
N GLU A 51 6.50 -5.65 -12.33
CA GLU A 51 7.89 -5.96 -12.63
C GLU A 51 8.15 -7.42 -12.28
N LEU A 52 8.88 -8.13 -13.13
CA LEU A 52 9.17 -9.55 -12.97
C LEU A 52 10.57 -9.76 -12.36
N PRO A 53 10.77 -10.80 -11.53
CA PRO A 53 12.06 -11.12 -10.87
C PRO A 53 13.25 -11.23 -11.82
N ALA A 54 14.47 -11.09 -11.29
CA ALA A 54 15.73 -11.29 -12.02
C ALA A 54 15.82 -10.56 -13.37
N ALA A 55 15.24 -9.36 -13.47
CA ALA A 55 15.18 -8.58 -14.69
C ALA A 55 14.50 -9.31 -15.87
N ASP A 56 13.57 -10.24 -15.55
CA ASP A 56 12.86 -11.06 -16.53
C ASP A 56 11.80 -10.26 -17.32
N GLY A 57 11.60 -8.99 -16.95
CA GLY A 57 10.86 -7.99 -17.70
C GLY A 57 9.69 -7.38 -16.94
N TYR A 58 8.66 -7.00 -17.68
CA TYR A 58 7.46 -6.35 -17.16
C TYR A 58 6.19 -7.01 -17.71
N LEU A 59 5.13 -7.02 -16.91
CA LEU A 59 3.78 -7.35 -17.38
C LEU A 59 3.05 -6.07 -17.80
N ALA A 60 2.26 -6.16 -18.87
CA ALA A 60 1.43 -5.06 -19.35
C ALA A 60 0.07 -5.59 -19.84
N PHE A 61 -0.98 -4.78 -19.69
CA PHE A 61 -2.24 -5.00 -20.42
C PHE A 61 -2.21 -4.11 -21.65
N VAL A 62 -2.24 -4.73 -22.82
CA VAL A 62 -2.16 -4.04 -24.12
C VAL A 62 -3.29 -4.44 -25.03
N ASP A 63 -3.77 -3.52 -25.87
CA ASP A 63 -4.59 -3.85 -27.03
C ASP A 63 -3.74 -4.30 -28.24
N ALA A 64 -4.40 -4.63 -29.34
CA ALA A 64 -3.72 -5.09 -30.57
C ALA A 64 -2.81 -4.02 -31.20
N ALA A 65 -3.18 -2.73 -31.10
CA ALA A 65 -2.38 -1.63 -31.65
C ALA A 65 -1.14 -1.39 -30.78
N GLU A 66 -1.30 -1.39 -29.46
CA GLU A 66 -0.20 -1.28 -28.49
C GLU A 66 0.78 -2.45 -28.60
N LEU A 67 0.28 -3.69 -28.80
CA LEU A 67 1.14 -4.85 -29.05
C LEU A 67 1.95 -4.71 -30.35
N ALA A 68 1.33 -4.23 -31.43
CA ALA A 68 2.01 -3.99 -32.70
C ALA A 68 3.08 -2.89 -32.55
N GLN A 69 2.77 -1.83 -31.80
CA GLN A 69 3.69 -0.74 -31.47
C GLN A 69 4.94 -1.25 -30.73
N LEU A 70 4.76 -2.05 -29.66
CA LEU A 70 5.87 -2.63 -28.90
C LEU A 70 6.78 -3.49 -29.79
N ARG A 71 6.19 -4.30 -30.67
CA ARG A 71 6.95 -5.10 -31.65
C ARG A 71 7.69 -4.24 -32.67
N ALA A 72 7.07 -3.15 -33.13
CA ALA A 72 7.70 -2.19 -34.04
C ALA A 72 8.90 -1.46 -33.39
N TRP A 73 8.86 -1.25 -32.07
CA TRP A 73 10.01 -0.78 -31.28
C TRP A 73 11.08 -1.87 -31.04
N GLY A 74 10.96 -3.03 -31.70
CA GLY A 74 11.88 -4.15 -31.55
C GLY A 74 11.86 -4.77 -30.15
N ARG A 75 10.75 -4.62 -29.40
CA ARG A 75 10.62 -5.26 -28.08
C ARG A 75 10.27 -6.73 -28.25
N ALA A 76 10.92 -7.59 -27.46
CA ALA A 76 10.51 -8.98 -27.34
C ALA A 76 9.27 -9.05 -26.43
N VAL A 77 8.12 -9.37 -27.02
CA VAL A 77 6.83 -9.41 -26.33
C VAL A 77 6.18 -10.79 -26.51
N GLU A 78 5.89 -11.43 -25.39
CA GLU A 78 5.16 -12.70 -25.31
C GLU A 78 3.72 -12.42 -24.88
N VAL A 79 2.74 -12.96 -25.62
CA VAL A 79 1.32 -12.89 -25.24
C VAL A 79 1.04 -14.05 -24.29
N LEU A 80 0.74 -13.72 -23.03
CA LEU A 80 0.49 -14.70 -21.98
C LEU A 80 -1.00 -15.03 -21.85
N ASP A 81 -1.85 -14.02 -21.98
CA ASP A 81 -3.29 -14.16 -22.04
C ASP A 81 -3.85 -13.34 -23.21
N PRO A 82 -4.35 -13.98 -24.28
CA PRO A 82 -4.76 -13.29 -25.50
C PRO A 82 -6.12 -12.58 -25.39
N SER A 83 -6.88 -12.81 -24.31
CA SER A 83 -8.19 -12.19 -24.11
C SER A 83 -8.48 -12.00 -22.64
N ASP A 84 -8.07 -10.84 -22.12
CA ASP A 84 -8.38 -10.41 -20.77
C ASP A 84 -9.72 -9.66 -20.73
N ASP A 85 -10.75 -10.33 -20.21
CA ASP A 85 -12.12 -9.79 -20.06
C ASP A 85 -12.46 -9.40 -18.62
N GLY A 86 -11.50 -9.49 -17.70
CA GLY A 86 -11.72 -9.22 -16.28
C GLY A 86 -12.33 -10.39 -15.49
N SER A 87 -12.70 -11.49 -16.14
CA SER A 87 -13.22 -12.69 -15.46
C SER A 87 -12.16 -13.43 -14.64
N ARG A 88 -10.89 -13.09 -14.87
CA ARG A 88 -9.72 -13.70 -14.22
C ARG A 88 -8.81 -12.66 -13.59
N GLU A 89 -8.11 -13.08 -12.56
CA GLU A 89 -7.07 -12.34 -11.85
C GLU A 89 -5.72 -13.01 -12.08
N TYR A 90 -4.64 -12.25 -11.95
CA TYR A 90 -3.29 -12.75 -12.20
C TYR A 90 -2.43 -12.67 -10.93
N LEU A 91 -1.68 -13.73 -10.66
CA LEU A 91 -0.82 -13.87 -9.48
C LEU A 91 0.59 -14.23 -9.90
N ILE A 92 1.59 -13.56 -9.34
CA ILE A 92 2.99 -13.94 -9.41
C ILE A 92 3.30 -14.73 -8.15
N ALA A 93 3.55 -16.04 -8.29
CA ALA A 93 3.95 -16.92 -7.20
C ALA A 93 5.47 -17.09 -7.23
N TYR A 94 6.17 -16.57 -6.23
CA TYR A 94 7.62 -16.60 -6.14
C TYR A 94 8.13 -18.01 -5.77
N ARG A 95 9.26 -18.41 -6.35
CA ARG A 95 9.94 -19.66 -6.03
C ARG A 95 11.04 -19.38 -5.01
N HIS A 96 11.12 -20.23 -4.00
CA HIS A 96 12.08 -20.10 -2.92
C HIS A 96 13.23 -21.10 -3.08
N ALA A 97 14.40 -20.73 -2.56
CA ALA A 97 15.50 -21.66 -2.42
C ALA A 97 15.09 -22.85 -1.53
N PRO A 98 15.63 -24.06 -1.77
CA PRO A 98 15.37 -25.20 -0.90
C PRO A 98 15.66 -24.86 0.57
N GLY A 99 14.68 -25.10 1.45
CA GLY A 99 14.78 -24.85 2.89
C GLY A 99 14.43 -23.42 3.35
N ALA A 100 14.14 -22.49 2.44
CA ALA A 100 13.60 -21.20 2.81
C ALA A 100 12.13 -21.34 3.27
N ALA A 101 11.77 -20.59 4.32
CA ALA A 101 10.38 -20.45 4.74
C ALA A 101 9.58 -19.90 3.56
N HIS A 102 8.49 -20.59 3.23
CA HIS A 102 7.56 -20.18 2.19
C HIS A 102 6.16 -20.59 2.60
N THR A 103 5.19 -19.84 2.08
CA THR A 103 3.78 -20.15 2.19
C THR A 103 3.52 -21.32 1.25
N ALA A 104 3.41 -22.52 1.81
CA ALA A 104 2.94 -23.68 1.08
C ALA A 104 1.45 -23.44 0.75
N HIS A 105 1.17 -22.90 -0.44
CA HIS A 105 -0.18 -22.70 -0.92
C HIS A 105 -0.40 -23.56 -2.17
N PRO A 106 -1.36 -24.50 -2.19
CA PRO A 106 -1.71 -25.20 -3.41
C PRO A 106 -2.25 -24.20 -4.44
N ASP A 107 -2.03 -24.44 -5.73
CA ASP A 107 -2.59 -23.53 -6.74
C ASP A 107 -4.13 -23.46 -6.58
N PRO A 108 -4.75 -22.26 -6.60
CA PRO A 108 -6.20 -22.13 -6.41
C PRO A 108 -7.01 -22.99 -7.39
N ALA A 109 -8.22 -23.37 -7.00
CA ALA A 109 -9.08 -24.15 -7.88
C ALA A 109 -9.31 -23.43 -9.22
N GLY A 110 -9.12 -24.13 -10.34
CA GLY A 110 -9.24 -23.53 -11.67
C GLY A 110 -8.12 -22.56 -12.04
N ALA A 111 -7.01 -22.53 -11.29
CA ALA A 111 -5.80 -21.81 -11.66
C ALA A 111 -5.19 -22.39 -12.95
N ARG A 112 -4.63 -21.51 -13.77
CA ARG A 112 -3.88 -21.86 -14.98
C ARG A 112 -2.48 -21.25 -14.89
N VAL A 113 -1.45 -22.04 -15.12
CA VAL A 113 -0.08 -21.55 -15.24
C VAL A 113 0.08 -20.91 -16.61
N LEU A 114 0.32 -19.60 -16.65
CA LEU A 114 0.58 -18.83 -17.87
C LEU A 114 2.07 -18.79 -18.21
N LEU A 115 2.93 -18.80 -17.19
CA LEU A 115 4.37 -18.82 -17.33
C LEU A 115 4.99 -19.58 -16.16
N ASP A 116 5.93 -20.47 -16.45
CA ASP A 116 6.71 -21.19 -15.46
C ASP A 116 8.21 -20.86 -15.63
N ALA A 117 8.67 -19.87 -14.88
CA ALA A 117 10.04 -19.40 -14.91
C ALA A 117 10.84 -19.98 -13.73
N ALA A 118 12.17 -19.87 -13.80
CA ALA A 118 13.06 -20.42 -12.78
C ALA A 118 12.82 -19.84 -11.37
N GLN A 119 12.42 -18.57 -11.28
CA GLN A 119 12.23 -17.86 -10.00
C GLN A 119 10.76 -17.57 -9.64
N TYR A 120 9.82 -17.80 -10.55
CA TYR A 120 8.41 -17.51 -10.29
C TYR A 120 7.50 -18.28 -11.25
N ARG A 121 6.23 -18.40 -10.88
CA ARG A 121 5.14 -18.82 -11.77
C ARG A 121 4.14 -17.68 -11.91
N LEU A 122 3.66 -17.44 -13.12
CA LEU A 122 2.52 -16.55 -13.35
C LEU A 122 1.27 -17.40 -13.47
N LEU A 123 0.30 -17.14 -12.61
CA LEU A 123 -0.97 -17.86 -12.56
C LEU A 123 -2.11 -16.94 -12.97
N SER A 124 -3.10 -17.52 -13.65
CA SER A 124 -4.41 -16.90 -13.90
C SER A 124 -5.47 -17.66 -13.12
N VAL A 125 -6.29 -16.97 -12.32
CA VAL A 125 -7.29 -17.55 -11.43
C VAL A 125 -8.67 -16.91 -11.65
N PRO A 126 -9.80 -17.60 -11.43
CA PRO A 126 -11.13 -16.99 -11.53
C PRO A 126 -11.31 -15.81 -10.54
N ALA A 127 -11.84 -14.68 -10.99
CA ALA A 127 -11.95 -13.45 -10.19
C ALA A 127 -12.90 -13.55 -8.97
N GLY A 128 -13.80 -14.55 -8.95
CA GLY A 128 -14.75 -14.79 -7.85
C GLY A 128 -14.22 -15.65 -6.70
N ASP A 129 -13.01 -16.21 -6.82
CA ASP A 129 -12.44 -17.16 -5.84
C ASP A 129 -11.40 -16.50 -4.91
N LEU A 130 -11.44 -15.17 -4.79
CA LEU A 130 -10.56 -14.36 -3.92
C LEU A 130 -10.94 -14.45 -2.42
N ALA A 131 -11.64 -15.50 -1.99
CA ALA A 131 -11.77 -15.84 -0.56
C ALA A 131 -10.40 -16.17 0.06
N LEU A 132 -9.40 -16.43 -0.79
CA LEU A 132 -8.01 -16.29 -0.43
C LEU A 132 -7.61 -14.83 -0.61
N THR A 133 -7.06 -14.23 0.44
CA THR A 133 -6.31 -12.96 0.41
C THR A 133 -4.82 -13.25 0.14
N PRO A 134 -4.39 -13.62 -1.09
CA PRO A 134 -2.98 -13.77 -1.39
C PRO A 134 -2.26 -12.42 -1.46
N SER A 135 -2.95 -11.28 -1.36
CA SER A 135 -2.32 -9.96 -1.30
C SER A 135 -1.46 -9.74 -0.05
N CYS A 136 -1.51 -10.66 0.93
CA CYS A 136 -0.78 -10.57 2.19
C CYS A 136 0.20 -11.73 2.39
N LEU A 137 0.33 -12.64 1.41
CA LEU A 137 1.29 -13.73 1.50
C LEU A 137 2.65 -13.23 0.98
N PRO A 138 3.76 -13.47 1.71
CA PRO A 138 5.08 -12.96 1.33
C PRO A 138 5.54 -13.42 -0.06
N ASP A 139 4.97 -14.52 -0.54
CA ASP A 139 5.43 -15.26 -1.72
C ASP A 139 4.45 -15.21 -2.89
N ILE A 140 3.36 -14.45 -2.74
CA ILE A 140 2.37 -14.26 -3.81
C ILE A 140 2.09 -12.78 -3.97
N GLN A 141 2.35 -12.26 -5.16
CA GLN A 141 1.94 -10.92 -5.54
C GLN A 141 0.74 -10.98 -6.46
N ARG A 142 -0.35 -10.29 -6.10
CA ARG A 142 -1.44 -10.01 -7.03
C ARG A 142 -0.98 -8.97 -8.05
N VAL A 143 -1.22 -9.24 -9.33
CA VAL A 143 -1.04 -8.27 -10.42
C VAL A 143 -2.27 -7.38 -10.46
N PHE A 144 -2.15 -6.17 -9.91
CA PHE A 144 -3.25 -5.22 -9.93
C PHE A 144 -3.43 -4.64 -11.34
N ARG A 145 -4.68 -4.42 -11.74
CA ARG A 145 -5.07 -3.72 -12.98
C ARG A 145 -4.87 -2.21 -12.83
N ARG A 146 -3.71 -1.80 -12.32
CA ARG A 146 -3.33 -0.42 -12.01
C ARG A 146 -1.92 -0.20 -12.55
N PRO A 147 -1.64 0.94 -13.17
CA PRO A 147 -0.33 1.17 -13.76
C PRO A 147 0.73 1.24 -12.67
N LEU A 148 1.89 0.63 -12.91
CA LEU A 148 3.09 0.83 -12.11
C LEU A 148 3.47 2.31 -12.12
N ARG A 149 3.75 2.84 -10.94
CA ARG A 149 4.29 4.19 -10.78
C ARG A 149 5.73 4.05 -10.34
N PHE A 150 6.65 4.38 -11.25
CA PHE A 150 8.05 4.51 -10.90
C PHE A 150 8.28 5.86 -10.24
N ALA A 151 9.02 5.87 -9.13
CA ALA A 151 9.49 7.10 -8.54
C ALA A 151 10.42 7.79 -9.55
N ARG A 152 9.95 8.88 -10.18
CA ARG A 152 10.70 9.60 -11.23
C ARG A 152 11.87 10.43 -10.69
N SER A 153 12.00 10.50 -9.37
CA SER A 153 13.14 11.08 -8.71
C SER A 153 13.22 10.56 -7.27
N PRO A 154 14.31 9.90 -6.87
CA PRO A 154 14.64 9.81 -5.45
C PRO A 154 15.06 11.22 -5.02
N TRP A 155 14.09 12.03 -4.58
CA TRP A 155 14.34 13.29 -3.88
C TRP A 155 15.45 14.15 -4.51
N THR A 156 15.33 14.53 -5.78
CA THR A 156 16.24 15.52 -6.35
C THR A 156 16.01 16.87 -5.68
N GLU A 157 17.04 17.29 -4.94
CA GLU A 157 17.07 18.33 -3.92
C GLU A 157 16.19 18.03 -2.70
N ALA A 158 16.83 17.96 -1.54
CA ALA A 158 16.12 18.15 -0.29
C ALA A 158 15.34 19.46 -0.44
N ALA A 159 14.02 19.41 -0.28
CA ALA A 159 13.25 20.63 -0.13
C ALA A 159 13.99 21.53 0.87
N PRO A 160 14.11 22.84 0.61
CA PRO A 160 14.80 23.72 1.54
C PRO A 160 14.24 23.45 2.93
N LEU A 161 15.14 23.29 3.91
CA LEU A 161 14.73 23.06 5.29
C LEU A 161 13.71 24.14 5.63
N ARG A 162 12.51 23.71 6.00
CA ARG A 162 11.50 24.64 6.47
C ARG A 162 12.04 25.36 7.70
N ASP A 163 11.65 26.61 7.86
CA ASP A 163 11.92 27.32 9.10
C ASP A 163 11.40 26.48 10.28
N VAL A 164 12.16 26.50 11.37
CA VAL A 164 11.79 25.77 12.58
C VAL A 164 10.50 26.37 13.13
N ASP A 165 9.45 25.58 13.15
CA ASP A 165 8.18 25.97 13.75
C ASP A 165 8.28 25.79 15.28
N PRO A 166 8.17 26.87 16.08
CA PRO A 166 8.28 26.78 17.53
C PRO A 166 7.19 25.91 18.17
N VAL A 167 6.02 25.78 17.53
CA VAL A 167 4.95 24.88 17.98
C VAL A 167 5.39 23.44 17.80
N ILE A 168 5.99 23.09 16.66
CA ILE A 168 6.54 21.75 16.40
C ILE A 168 7.68 21.46 17.38
N THR A 169 8.60 22.40 17.59
CA THR A 169 9.68 22.24 18.57
C THR A 169 9.15 21.97 19.97
N ALA A 170 8.13 22.70 20.41
CA ALA A 170 7.51 22.49 21.72
C ALA A 170 6.82 21.12 21.84
N MET A 171 6.18 20.64 20.76
CA MET A 171 5.60 19.29 20.74
C MET A 171 6.67 18.21 20.86
N VAL A 172 7.75 18.32 20.08
CA VAL A 172 8.87 17.36 20.10
C VAL A 172 9.58 17.38 21.47
N ALA A 173 9.78 18.55 22.07
CA ALA A 173 10.39 18.68 23.38
C ALA A 173 9.56 18.06 24.52
N GLY A 174 8.25 17.90 24.32
CA GLY A 174 7.35 17.23 25.26
C GLY A 174 7.42 15.69 25.23
N VAL A 175 8.11 15.10 24.25
CA VAL A 175 8.26 13.64 24.16
C VAL A 175 9.39 13.18 25.08
N VAL A 176 9.05 12.27 26.00
CA VAL A 176 9.99 11.81 27.04
C VAL A 176 10.39 10.36 26.78
N GLN A 177 11.70 10.10 26.68
CA GLN A 177 12.24 8.78 26.34
C GLN A 177 11.85 7.67 27.32
N SER A 178 11.80 7.96 28.62
CA SER A 178 11.40 6.97 29.62
C SER A 178 9.92 6.58 29.50
N GLU A 179 9.05 7.52 29.08
CA GLU A 179 7.64 7.21 28.81
C GLU A 179 7.50 6.31 27.58
N LEU A 180 8.25 6.59 26.51
CA LEU A 180 8.31 5.72 25.32
C LEU A 180 8.69 4.29 25.72
N GLN A 181 9.79 4.13 26.47
CA GLN A 181 10.27 2.82 26.92
C GLN A 181 9.25 2.12 27.83
N SER A 182 8.65 2.85 28.76
CA SER A 182 7.63 2.29 29.66
C SER A 182 6.40 1.79 28.90
N GLN A 183 5.90 2.57 27.92
CA GLN A 183 4.74 2.18 27.13
C GLN A 183 5.04 1.00 26.21
N VAL A 184 6.23 0.96 25.59
CA VAL A 184 6.68 -0.20 24.82
C VAL A 184 6.79 -1.43 25.72
N GLN A 185 7.29 -1.29 26.95
CA GLN A 185 7.32 -2.38 27.91
C GLN A 185 5.91 -2.85 28.31
N THR A 186 4.96 -1.95 28.51
CA THR A 186 3.55 -2.32 28.77
C THR A 186 2.98 -3.18 27.64
N LEU A 187 3.20 -2.79 26.37
CA LEU A 187 2.73 -3.58 25.23
C LEU A 187 3.38 -4.96 25.15
N GLN A 188 4.69 -5.07 25.45
CA GLN A 188 5.38 -6.37 25.54
C GLN A 188 4.82 -7.26 26.64
N ASN A 189 4.41 -6.68 27.78
CA ASN A 189 3.92 -7.42 28.94
C ASN A 189 2.56 -8.10 28.70
N PHE A 190 1.84 -7.77 27.62
CA PHE A 190 0.68 -8.56 27.18
C PHE A 190 1.07 -9.94 26.61
N GLY A 191 2.37 -10.23 26.46
CA GLY A 191 2.90 -11.50 26.01
C GLY A 191 2.82 -11.64 24.50
N THR A 192 1.63 -11.95 23.98
CA THR A 192 1.31 -11.89 22.55
C THR A 192 0.11 -10.99 22.34
N ARG A 193 0.17 -10.11 21.35
CA ARG A 193 -0.94 -9.24 20.96
C ARG A 193 -1.63 -9.72 19.70
N HIS A 194 -1.46 -11.00 19.36
CA HIS A 194 -2.13 -11.62 18.22
C HIS A 194 -3.63 -11.32 18.24
N SER A 195 -4.18 -11.01 17.07
CA SER A 195 -5.54 -10.49 16.91
C SER A 195 -6.65 -11.44 17.37
N GLN A 196 -6.34 -12.73 17.53
CA GLN A 196 -7.29 -13.75 17.97
C GLN A 196 -7.21 -14.06 19.47
N TYR A 197 -6.26 -13.45 20.21
CA TYR A 197 -6.00 -13.79 21.61
C TYR A 197 -6.28 -12.63 22.55
N ALA A 198 -6.48 -12.97 23.82
CA ALA A 198 -6.83 -12.02 24.88
C ALA A 198 -5.81 -10.90 25.06
N GLY A 199 -4.52 -11.16 24.79
CA GLY A 199 -3.48 -10.13 24.88
C GLY A 199 -3.68 -8.99 23.88
N GLY A 200 -4.20 -9.26 22.69
CA GLY A 200 -4.54 -8.20 21.72
C GLY A 200 -5.80 -7.42 22.12
N LEU A 201 -6.80 -8.05 22.74
CA LEU A 201 -7.96 -7.35 23.32
C LEU A 201 -7.54 -6.43 24.47
N ASN A 202 -6.69 -6.92 25.37
CA ASN A 202 -6.18 -6.13 26.48
C ASN A 202 -5.33 -4.96 25.98
N ALA A 203 -4.54 -5.16 24.92
CA ALA A 203 -3.79 -4.09 24.29
C ALA A 203 -4.71 -3.02 23.68
N SER A 204 -5.78 -3.39 22.96
CA SER A 204 -6.70 -2.41 22.36
C SER A 204 -7.44 -1.58 23.42
N LEU A 205 -7.88 -2.22 24.52
CA LEU A 205 -8.47 -1.52 25.67
C LEU A 205 -7.48 -0.54 26.30
N TRP A 206 -6.23 -0.97 26.49
CA TRP A 206 -5.18 -0.11 27.06
C TRP A 206 -4.87 1.09 26.16
N ILE A 207 -4.77 0.90 24.85
CA ILE A 207 -4.53 1.97 23.87
C ILE A 207 -5.67 3.00 23.88
N ARG A 208 -6.93 2.52 23.90
CA ARG A 208 -8.11 3.40 24.06
C ARG A 208 -7.97 4.25 25.33
N ASP A 209 -7.64 3.61 26.45
CA ASP A 209 -7.52 4.29 27.75
C ASP A 209 -6.38 5.31 27.76
N GLN A 210 -5.29 5.08 27.02
CA GLN A 210 -4.25 6.09 26.81
C GLN A 210 -4.82 7.33 26.10
N PHE A 211 -5.50 7.17 24.97
CA PHE A 211 -6.11 8.31 24.26
C PHE A 211 -7.08 9.08 25.16
N LEU A 212 -7.97 8.38 25.88
CA LEU A 212 -8.89 9.00 26.82
C LEU A 212 -8.16 9.76 27.92
N SER A 213 -7.05 9.21 28.45
CA SER A 213 -6.23 9.87 29.48
C SER A 213 -5.54 11.15 28.98
N TYR A 214 -5.34 11.29 27.68
CA TYR A 214 -4.79 12.51 27.07
C TYR A 214 -5.88 13.59 26.83
N GLY A 215 -7.14 13.29 27.15
CA GLY A 215 -8.26 14.21 27.02
C GLY A 215 -9.04 14.11 25.70
N TYR A 216 -8.76 13.09 24.88
CA TYR A 216 -9.58 12.80 23.71
C TYR A 216 -10.92 12.21 24.12
N THR A 217 -11.98 12.60 23.43
CA THR A 217 -13.35 12.14 23.69
C THR A 217 -13.93 11.30 22.55
N ASP A 218 -13.39 11.45 21.33
CA ASP A 218 -13.79 10.68 20.16
C ASP A 218 -12.80 9.53 19.94
N VAL A 219 -12.98 8.47 20.71
CA VAL A 219 -12.18 7.24 20.64
C VAL A 219 -13.12 6.05 20.47
N THR A 220 -13.00 5.35 19.35
CA THR A 220 -13.91 4.28 18.95
C THR A 220 -13.15 3.00 18.60
N PHE A 221 -13.84 1.86 18.73
CA PHE A 221 -13.37 0.60 18.18
C PHE A 221 -13.92 0.44 16.77
N HIS A 222 -13.04 0.27 15.79
CA HIS A 222 -13.40 0.00 14.41
C HIS A 222 -13.25 -1.49 14.12
N ASN A 223 -14.39 -2.18 14.11
CA ASN A 223 -14.51 -3.56 13.74
C ASN A 223 -14.30 -3.73 12.23
N TYR A 224 -13.22 -4.42 11.86
CA TYR A 224 -12.93 -4.78 10.47
C TYR A 224 -13.29 -6.24 10.17
N ASN A 225 -13.18 -7.12 11.18
CA ASN A 225 -13.55 -8.54 11.12
C ASN A 225 -13.88 -9.09 12.53
N SER A 226 -13.99 -10.41 12.67
CA SER A 226 -14.28 -11.11 13.93
C SER A 226 -13.09 -11.20 14.92
N TRP A 227 -12.00 -10.48 14.68
CA TRP A 227 -10.82 -10.46 15.54
C TRP A 227 -10.74 -9.13 16.32
N ASN A 228 -9.67 -8.90 17.07
CA ASN A 228 -9.50 -7.69 17.87
C ASN A 228 -9.68 -6.41 17.02
N ASP A 229 -10.47 -5.47 17.55
CA ASP A 229 -10.85 -4.23 16.85
C ASP A 229 -9.72 -3.21 16.80
N ASN A 230 -9.62 -2.47 15.68
CA ASN A 230 -8.73 -1.31 15.60
C ASN A 230 -9.18 -0.24 16.61
N VAL A 231 -8.22 0.50 17.18
CA VAL A 231 -8.52 1.67 18.02
C VAL A 231 -8.38 2.93 17.19
N VAL A 232 -9.44 3.72 17.09
CA VAL A 232 -9.44 4.95 16.28
C VAL A 232 -9.71 6.13 17.19
N CYS A 233 -8.76 7.06 17.27
CA CYS A 233 -8.90 8.32 17.98
C CYS A 233 -8.97 9.48 16.96
N VAL A 234 -10.00 10.30 17.05
CA VAL A 234 -10.25 11.41 16.13
C VAL A 234 -10.07 12.74 16.84
N LYS A 235 -9.25 13.60 16.26
CA LYS A 235 -9.11 15.01 16.63
C LYS A 235 -9.67 15.88 15.51
N PRO A 236 -10.87 16.47 15.66
CA PRO A 236 -11.48 17.25 14.59
C PRO A 236 -10.64 18.49 14.24
N GLY A 237 -10.56 18.78 12.94
CA GLY A 237 -9.95 20.00 12.43
C GLY A 237 -10.87 21.21 12.61
N ALA A 238 -10.28 22.36 12.92
CA ALA A 238 -11.02 23.61 13.14
C ALA A 238 -11.47 24.29 11.83
N VAL A 239 -10.83 24.00 10.70
CA VAL A 239 -11.06 24.68 9.41
C VAL A 239 -11.55 23.72 8.33
N TYR A 240 -10.93 22.54 8.24
CA TYR A 240 -11.21 21.51 7.24
C TYR A 240 -11.52 20.16 7.94
N PRO A 241 -12.66 20.04 8.63
CA PRO A 241 -13.00 18.85 9.41
C PRO A 241 -13.20 17.58 8.55
N ASP A 242 -13.45 17.76 7.25
CA ASP A 242 -13.64 16.71 6.24
C ASP A 242 -12.34 16.32 5.51
N ARG A 243 -11.20 16.89 5.92
CA ARG A 243 -9.88 16.56 5.38
C ARG A 243 -9.02 15.93 6.47
N TYR A 244 -8.52 14.74 6.17
CA TYR A 244 -7.93 13.86 7.17
C TYR A 244 -6.43 13.70 6.98
N VAL A 245 -5.68 13.78 8.08
CA VAL A 245 -4.31 13.29 8.20
C VAL A 245 -4.35 12.08 9.12
N VAL A 246 -3.88 10.93 8.63
CA VAL A 246 -3.89 9.68 9.39
C VAL A 246 -2.47 9.34 9.83
N ILE A 247 -2.29 9.08 11.12
CA ILE A 247 -1.03 8.58 11.71
C ILE A 247 -1.32 7.18 12.23
N GLY A 248 -0.60 6.20 11.68
CA GLY A 248 -0.93 4.77 11.82
C GLY A 248 0.14 3.93 12.50
N GLY A 249 -0.27 2.95 13.29
CA GLY A 249 0.58 1.88 13.82
C GLY A 249 -0.25 0.64 14.15
N HIS A 250 0.22 -0.56 13.79
CA HIS A 250 -0.50 -1.78 14.17
C HIS A 250 -0.01 -2.23 15.55
N TYR A 251 -0.95 -2.62 16.41
CA TYR A 251 -0.63 -3.01 17.78
C TYR A 251 -0.60 -4.52 17.98
N ASP A 252 -0.99 -5.31 16.99
CA ASP A 252 -0.88 -6.76 17.08
C ASP A 252 0.58 -7.21 17.04
N SER A 253 0.80 -8.47 17.42
CA SER A 253 2.10 -9.12 17.29
C SER A 253 1.90 -10.60 17.03
N THR A 254 2.86 -11.20 16.34
CA THR A 254 2.80 -12.61 15.98
C THR A 254 4.20 -13.22 15.98
N ASN A 255 4.25 -14.54 15.93
CA ASN A 255 5.45 -15.29 15.58
C ASN A 255 5.05 -16.49 14.73
N PHE A 256 6.03 -17.17 14.13
CA PHE A 256 5.77 -18.30 13.23
C PHE A 256 5.29 -19.59 13.94
N SER A 257 5.21 -19.59 15.27
CA SER A 257 4.94 -20.77 16.10
C SER A 257 3.55 -20.77 16.75
N GLY A 258 2.56 -20.06 16.18
CA GLY A 258 1.17 -20.03 16.70
C GLY A 258 1.02 -19.21 17.98
N ASP A 259 0.22 -19.70 18.94
CA ASP A 259 -0.12 -19.14 20.29
C ASP A 259 1.07 -18.73 21.20
N SER A 260 2.29 -18.76 20.70
CA SER A 260 3.49 -18.58 21.50
C SER A 260 3.85 -17.10 21.74
N TYR A 261 4.64 -16.87 22.78
CA TYR A 261 5.07 -15.54 23.24
C TYR A 261 5.64 -14.68 22.10
N ALA A 262 5.02 -13.53 21.84
CA ALA A 262 5.35 -12.61 20.75
C ALA A 262 5.39 -11.18 21.29
N PRO A 263 6.47 -10.77 22.00
CA PRO A 263 6.50 -9.49 22.71
C PRO A 263 6.38 -8.30 21.76
N GLY A 264 6.78 -8.45 20.50
CA GLY A 264 6.53 -7.45 19.44
C GLY A 264 6.99 -6.05 19.81
N ALA A 265 8.18 -5.92 20.40
CA ALA A 265 8.69 -4.67 20.93
C ALA A 265 8.89 -3.63 19.80
N ASP A 266 9.66 -4.02 18.78
CA ASP A 266 9.87 -3.17 17.59
C ASP A 266 8.77 -3.37 16.54
N ASP A 267 8.22 -4.59 16.45
CA ASP A 267 7.13 -4.92 15.53
C ASP A 267 5.85 -5.30 16.32
N ASN A 268 4.95 -4.36 16.60
CA ASN A 268 5.07 -2.93 16.33
C ASN A 268 4.63 -2.06 17.53
N ALA A 269 5.11 -2.43 18.72
CA ALA A 269 4.89 -1.61 19.90
C ALA A 269 5.59 -0.23 19.78
N THR A 270 6.76 -0.12 19.16
CA THR A 270 7.44 1.17 18.92
C THR A 270 6.60 2.11 18.05
N GLY A 271 6.05 1.66 16.94
CA GLY A 271 5.19 2.47 16.09
C GLY A 271 3.87 2.82 16.75
N THR A 272 3.22 1.87 17.42
CA THR A 272 2.01 2.11 18.23
C THR A 272 2.24 3.20 19.28
N VAL A 273 3.36 3.13 20.01
CA VAL A 273 3.74 4.15 21.00
C VAL A 273 4.09 5.48 20.34
N GLY A 274 4.67 5.47 19.14
CA GLY A 274 4.85 6.67 18.33
C GLY A 274 3.53 7.39 18.04
N VAL A 275 2.48 6.64 17.67
CA VAL A 275 1.12 7.19 17.48
C VAL A 275 0.57 7.78 18.78
N LEU A 276 0.69 7.06 19.90
CA LEU A 276 0.23 7.53 21.21
C LEU A 276 0.93 8.83 21.63
N GLN A 277 2.24 8.94 21.44
CA GLN A 277 2.99 10.15 21.79
C GLN A 277 2.68 11.32 20.85
N ALA A 278 2.46 11.07 19.56
CA ALA A 278 1.96 12.09 18.65
C ALA A 278 0.60 12.63 19.12
N ALA A 279 -0.32 11.73 19.47
CA ALA A 279 -1.62 12.12 20.01
C ALA A 279 -1.49 12.90 21.32
N LYS A 280 -0.65 12.46 22.26
CA LYS A 280 -0.39 13.16 23.52
C LYS A 280 0.14 14.58 23.29
N ALA A 281 1.13 14.74 22.41
CA ALA A 281 1.71 16.05 22.09
C ALA A 281 0.72 17.00 21.39
N MET A 282 -0.25 16.45 20.66
CA MET A 282 -1.27 17.20 19.91
C MET A 282 -2.55 17.49 20.71
N ALA A 283 -2.77 16.87 21.88
CA ALA A 283 -4.05 16.86 22.59
C ALA A 283 -4.59 18.28 22.89
N GLY A 284 -3.76 19.13 23.50
CA GLY A 284 -4.13 20.50 23.91
C GLY A 284 -4.01 21.58 22.84
N ARG A 285 -3.96 21.21 21.55
CA ARG A 285 -3.75 22.15 20.43
C ARG A 285 -4.90 22.08 19.44
N GLU A 286 -5.12 23.13 18.66
CA GLU A 286 -6.05 23.11 17.52
C GLU A 286 -5.27 23.03 16.21
N PHE A 287 -5.82 22.30 15.25
CA PHE A 287 -5.23 22.13 13.91
C PHE A 287 -6.30 22.40 12.86
N GLU A 288 -5.89 22.84 11.67
CA GLU A 288 -6.84 23.12 10.58
C GLU A 288 -7.55 21.85 10.08
N TYR A 289 -6.80 20.75 9.98
CA TYR A 289 -7.26 19.47 9.44
C TYR A 289 -7.60 18.49 10.56
N THR A 290 -8.51 17.55 10.29
CA THR A 290 -8.79 16.45 11.21
C THR A 290 -7.59 15.50 11.25
N ALA A 291 -7.11 15.18 12.45
CA ALA A 291 -6.11 14.14 12.66
C ALA A 291 -6.78 12.86 13.15
N ILE A 292 -6.41 11.72 12.56
CA ILE A 292 -6.86 10.40 13.00
C ILE A 292 -5.62 9.62 13.44
N PHE A 293 -5.64 9.15 14.68
CA PHE A 293 -4.65 8.25 15.25
C PHE A 293 -5.23 6.84 15.23
N LYS A 294 -4.57 5.91 14.53
CA LYS A 294 -5.13 4.58 14.25
C LYS A 294 -4.10 3.46 14.38
#